data_AF-A0A9E3R024-F1
#
_entry.id   AF-A0A9E3R024-F1
#
_cell.length_a   1.000
_cell.length_b   1.000
_cell.length_c   1.000
_cell.angle_alpha   90.00
_cell.angle_beta   90.00
_cell.angle_gamma   90.00
#
_symmetry.space_group_name_H-M   'P 1'
#
loop_
_entity.id
_entity.type
_entity.pdbx_description
1 polymer ?
#
loop_
_entity_poly.entity_id
_entity_poly.type
_entity_poly.pdbx_seq_one_letter_code
_entity_poly.pdbx_strand_id
1 'polypeptide(L)'
;MVLVLGFLVGVAAAAMALMKRSGAYALALGRATAAPEVQAALGTPITPAFLVTGSTSTRGDRSTAEFETALEGPKGRATLDVDGAQEGDHPWRFVVLDVTVEGGPTFDLRTPEER
;
A
#
# COMPACT_ATOMS: atom_id res chain seq x y z
N MET A 1 -30.28 5.49 17.05
CA MET A 1 -29.58 5.71 15.76
C MET A 1 -28.30 4.87 15.68
N VAL A 2 -28.39 3.54 15.89
CA VAL A 2 -27.22 2.63 15.85
C VAL A 2 -27.21 1.80 14.55
N LEU A 3 -28.38 1.63 13.92
CA LEU A 3 -28.54 0.86 12.69
C LEU A 3 -27.88 1.53 11.46
N VAL A 4 -27.89 2.86 11.39
CA VAL A 4 -27.26 3.63 10.28
C VAL A 4 -25.73 3.60 10.40
N LEU A 5 -25.19 3.56 11.62
CA LEU A 5 -23.75 3.51 11.86
C LEU A 5 -23.18 2.13 11.49
N GLY A 6 -23.88 1.05 11.85
CA GLY A 6 -23.51 -0.31 11.44
C GLY A 6 -23.61 -0.54 9.93
N PHE A 7 -24.58 0.10 9.26
CA PHE A 7 -24.73 0.02 7.80
C PHE A 7 -23.66 0.82 7.06
N LEU A 8 -23.27 1.99 7.57
CA LEU A 8 -22.12 2.75 7.02
C LEU A 8 -20.79 2.02 7.25
N VAL A 9 -20.60 1.38 8.40
CA VAL A 9 -19.41 0.55 8.66
C VAL A 9 -19.41 -0.71 7.80
N GLY A 10 -20.56 -1.34 7.57
CA GLY A 10 -20.70 -2.52 6.71
C GLY A 10 -20.47 -2.22 5.22
N VAL A 11 -21.01 -1.10 4.72
CA VAL A 11 -20.78 -0.65 3.33
C VAL A 11 -19.34 -0.12 3.16
N ALA A 12 -18.76 0.53 4.17
CA ALA A 12 -17.34 0.91 4.16
C ALA A 12 -16.41 -0.33 4.23
N ALA A 13 -16.75 -1.35 5.01
CA ALA A 13 -16.00 -2.61 5.07
C ALA A 13 -16.12 -3.42 3.77
N ALA A 14 -17.30 -3.43 3.14
CA ALA A 14 -17.53 -4.05 1.83
C ALA A 14 -16.84 -3.26 0.70
N ALA A 15 -16.87 -1.92 0.74
CA ALA A 15 -16.14 -1.07 -0.19
C ALA A 15 -14.62 -1.20 -0.01
N MET A 16 -14.13 -1.31 1.24
CA MET A 16 -12.74 -1.66 1.55
C MET A 16 -12.39 -3.09 1.11
N ALA A 17 -13.30 -4.06 1.18
CA ALA A 17 -13.09 -5.41 0.65
C ALA A 17 -13.03 -5.43 -0.88
N LEU A 18 -13.78 -4.55 -1.54
CA LEU A 18 -13.77 -4.38 -3.01
C LEU A 18 -12.59 -3.53 -3.50
N MET A 19 -12.03 -2.65 -2.66
CA MET A 19 -10.79 -1.89 -2.93
C MET A 19 -9.53 -2.70 -2.59
N LYS A 20 -9.58 -3.56 -1.55
CA LYS A 20 -8.64 -4.68 -1.30
C LYS A 20 -8.55 -5.68 -2.45
N ARG A 21 -9.41 -5.56 -3.46
CA ARG A 21 -9.33 -6.36 -4.69
C ARG A 21 -8.08 -6.03 -5.52
N SER A 22 -7.40 -4.92 -5.26
CA SER A 22 -5.94 -4.81 -5.46
C SER A 22 -5.24 -5.13 -4.14
N GLY A 23 -5.16 -6.41 -3.76
CA GLY A 23 -4.53 -6.84 -2.50
C GLY A 23 -3.13 -6.23 -2.32
N ALA A 24 -2.46 -5.96 -3.44
CA ALA A 24 -1.24 -5.18 -3.55
C ALA A 24 -1.22 -3.88 -2.74
N TYR A 25 -2.25 -3.03 -2.86
CA TYR A 25 -2.27 -1.69 -2.24
C TYR A 25 -2.30 -1.75 -0.72
N ALA A 26 -3.24 -2.51 -0.17
CA ALA A 26 -3.37 -2.65 1.28
C ALA A 26 -2.17 -3.36 1.91
N LEU A 27 -1.60 -4.37 1.23
CA LEU A 27 -0.40 -5.07 1.68
C LEU A 27 0.82 -4.15 1.68
N ALA A 28 1.04 -3.40 0.61
CA ALA A 28 2.16 -2.48 0.50
C ALA A 28 2.08 -1.35 1.55
N LEU A 29 0.91 -0.71 1.68
CA LEU A 29 0.72 0.34 2.68
C LEU A 29 0.86 -0.23 4.11
N GLY A 30 0.34 -1.43 4.36
CA GLY A 30 0.53 -2.14 5.63
C GLY A 30 2.00 -2.37 5.96
N ARG A 31 2.80 -2.83 4.99
CA ARG A 31 4.25 -3.02 5.17
C ARG A 31 4.98 -1.69 5.39
N ALA A 32 4.67 -0.67 4.59
CA ALA A 32 5.28 0.66 4.72
C ALA A 32 4.98 1.31 6.08
N THR A 33 3.74 1.22 6.54
CA THR A 33 3.36 1.79 7.85
C THR A 33 3.83 0.96 9.03
N ALA A 34 4.03 -0.36 8.87
CA ALA A 34 4.59 -1.23 9.89
C ALA A 34 6.13 -1.22 9.97
N ALA A 35 6.80 -0.74 8.93
CA ALA A 35 8.25 -0.71 8.86
C ALA A 35 8.84 0.29 9.88
N PRO A 36 9.70 -0.16 10.82
CA PRO A 36 10.27 0.72 11.83
C PRO A 36 11.16 1.82 11.22
N GLU A 37 11.82 1.56 10.10
CA GLU A 37 12.65 2.53 9.38
C GLU A 37 11.81 3.69 8.82
N VAL A 38 10.64 3.36 8.25
CA VAL A 38 9.70 4.35 7.72
C VAL A 38 9.05 5.15 8.84
N GLN A 39 8.66 4.49 9.95
CA GLN A 39 8.15 5.19 11.14
C GLN A 39 9.22 6.10 11.78
N ALA A 40 10.48 5.67 11.79
CA ALA A 40 11.58 6.48 12.31
C ALA A 40 11.80 7.73 11.44
N ALA A 41 11.73 7.58 10.12
CA ALA A 41 11.95 8.65 9.15
C ALA A 41 10.76 9.63 9.06
N LEU A 42 9.53 9.15 8.90
CA LEU A 42 8.32 9.97 8.71
C LEU A 42 7.65 10.38 10.03
N GLY A 43 7.86 9.63 11.10
CA GLY A 43 7.11 9.76 12.36
C GLY A 43 5.69 9.20 12.27
N THR A 44 5.01 9.12 13.41
CA THR A 44 3.63 8.61 13.50
C THR A 44 2.67 9.71 13.98
N PRO A 45 1.46 9.82 13.41
CA PRO A 45 0.84 8.93 12.40
C PRO A 45 1.35 9.19 10.96
N ILE A 46 1.47 8.11 10.17
CA ILE A 46 1.77 8.17 8.73
C ILE A 46 0.44 8.13 7.98
N THR A 47 0.23 9.09 7.09
CA THR A 47 -1.00 9.21 6.29
C THR A 47 -0.64 9.16 4.80
N PRO A 48 -1.23 8.28 3.99
CA PRO A 48 -1.04 8.33 2.55
C PRO A 48 -1.68 9.60 1.98
N ALA A 49 -1.00 10.24 1.04
CA ALA A 49 -1.51 11.40 0.31
C ALA A 49 -2.69 11.00 -0.56
N PHE A 50 -3.58 11.96 -0.82
CA PHE A 50 -4.76 11.75 -1.67
C PHE A 50 -4.39 11.44 -3.13
N LEU A 51 -3.21 11.88 -3.57
CA LEU A 51 -2.67 11.57 -4.90
C LEU A 51 -1.99 10.19 -4.86
N VAL A 52 -2.72 9.19 -5.35
CA VAL A 52 -2.19 7.87 -5.71
C VAL A 52 -2.18 7.79 -7.22
N THR A 53 -1.01 7.53 -7.80
CA THR A 53 -0.85 7.34 -9.24
C THR A 53 -0.54 5.88 -9.47
N GLY A 54 -1.30 5.19 -10.30
CA GLY A 54 -1.02 3.78 -10.56
C GLY A 54 -1.94 3.17 -11.59
N SER A 55 -1.57 1.99 -12.03
CA SER A 55 -2.36 1.17 -12.93
C SER A 55 -2.39 -0.28 -12.43
N THR A 56 -3.56 -0.89 -12.53
CA THR A 56 -3.72 -2.32 -12.26
C THR A 56 -4.18 -2.98 -13.55
N SER A 57 -3.46 -4.02 -14.00
CA SER A 57 -3.78 -4.74 -15.22
C SER A 57 -3.98 -6.21 -14.90
N THR A 58 -5.11 -6.80 -15.32
CA THR A 58 -5.34 -8.23 -15.21
C THR A 58 -5.40 -8.83 -16.61
N ARG A 59 -4.52 -9.80 -16.90
CA ARG A 59 -4.47 -10.54 -18.16
C ARG A 59 -4.55 -12.04 -17.86
N GLY A 60 -5.70 -12.64 -18.16
CA GLY A 60 -5.96 -14.05 -17.86
C GLY A 60 -5.88 -14.29 -16.35
N ASP A 61 -5.02 -15.22 -15.95
CA ASP A 61 -4.77 -15.56 -14.54
C ASP A 61 -3.69 -14.67 -13.89
N ARG A 62 -3.07 -13.74 -14.61
CA ARG A 62 -2.04 -12.83 -14.06
C ARG A 62 -2.62 -11.44 -13.80
N SER A 63 -2.54 -10.95 -12.57
CA SER A 63 -2.85 -9.57 -12.18
C SER A 63 -1.58 -8.84 -11.80
N THR A 64 -1.35 -7.65 -12.36
CA THR A 64 -0.25 -6.76 -12.00
C THR A 64 -0.81 -5.48 -11.40
N ALA A 65 -0.10 -4.94 -10.42
CA ALA A 65 -0.45 -3.71 -9.73
C ALA A 65 0.82 -2.87 -9.58
N GLU A 66 0.84 -1.76 -10.27
CA GLU A 66 1.91 -0.78 -10.23
C GLU A 66 1.29 0.52 -9.74
N PHE A 67 1.73 1.02 -8.58
CA PHE A 67 1.25 2.29 -8.07
C PHE A 67 2.30 2.95 -7.19
N GLU A 68 2.29 4.27 -7.24
CA GLU A 68 3.07 5.16 -6.41
C GLU A 68 2.11 5.95 -5.51
N THR A 69 2.43 6.02 -4.23
CA THR A 69 1.68 6.81 -3.25
C THR A 69 2.63 7.60 -2.37
N ALA A 70 2.42 8.91 -2.27
CA ALA A 70 3.15 9.70 -1.31
C ALA A 70 2.64 9.39 0.11
N LEU A 71 3.56 9.28 1.06
CA LEU A 71 3.32 9.11 2.49
C LEU A 71 3.71 10.40 3.21
N GLU A 72 2.81 10.92 4.02
CA GLU A 72 3.03 12.14 4.79
C GLU A 72 3.06 11.78 6.28
N GLY A 73 4.08 12.27 6.98
CA GLY A 73 4.21 12.11 8.42
C GLY A 73 4.67 13.42 9.09
N PRO A 74 4.61 13.50 10.43
CA PRO A 74 4.97 14.70 11.17
C PRO A 74 6.45 15.11 11.04
N LYS A 75 7.35 14.19 10.64
CA LYS A 75 8.78 14.47 10.43
C LYS A 75 9.14 14.78 8.98
N GLY A 76 8.28 14.45 8.02
CA GLY A 76 8.57 14.61 6.60
C GLY A 76 7.63 13.85 5.68
N ARG A 77 7.99 13.78 4.40
CA ARG A 77 7.26 13.05 3.36
C ARG A 77 8.14 11.97 2.74
N ALA A 78 7.51 10.94 2.21
CA ALA A 78 8.15 9.89 1.44
C ALA A 78 7.26 9.51 0.26
N THR A 79 7.83 8.80 -0.69
CA THR A 79 7.13 8.21 -1.81
C THR A 79 7.26 6.70 -1.69
N LEU A 80 6.13 6.00 -1.59
CA LEU A 80 6.05 4.56 -1.63
C LEU A 80 5.80 4.14 -3.08
N ASP A 81 6.81 3.52 -3.68
CA ASP A 81 6.75 2.91 -5.00
C ASP A 81 6.46 1.42 -4.85
N VAL A 82 5.46 0.94 -5.59
CA VAL A 82 4.98 -0.43 -5.49
C VAL A 82 4.75 -1.00 -6.88
N ASP A 83 5.44 -2.09 -7.17
CA ASP A 83 5.17 -2.97 -8.31
C ASP A 83 4.99 -4.39 -7.78
N GLY A 84 3.86 -5.00 -8.08
CA GLY A 84 3.58 -6.38 -7.72
C GLY A 84 2.77 -7.12 -8.76
N ALA A 85 2.95 -8.44 -8.77
CA ALA A 85 2.19 -9.35 -9.59
C ALA A 85 1.59 -10.47 -8.74
N GLN A 86 0.41 -10.91 -9.13
CA GLN A 86 -0.30 -12.06 -8.61
C GLN A 86 -0.59 -13.00 -9.78
N GLU A 87 -0.37 -14.29 -9.58
CA GLU A 87 -0.67 -15.33 -10.58
C GLU A 87 -1.65 -16.33 -9.97
N GLY A 88 -2.85 -16.45 -10.56
CA GLY A 88 -3.91 -17.32 -10.06
C GLY A 88 -4.23 -17.08 -8.60
N ASP A 89 -4.24 -18.16 -7.81
CA ASP A 89 -4.48 -18.15 -6.36
C ASP A 89 -3.20 -17.94 -5.52
N HIS A 90 -2.06 -17.64 -6.15
CA HIS A 90 -0.83 -17.35 -5.41
C HIS A 90 -0.92 -16.01 -4.67
N PRO A 91 -0.16 -15.85 -3.56
CA PRO A 91 -0.05 -14.55 -2.89
C PRO A 91 0.59 -13.51 -3.81
N TRP A 92 0.29 -12.23 -3.55
CA TRP A 92 0.93 -11.10 -4.22
C TRP A 92 2.43 -11.12 -3.98
N ARG A 93 3.20 -11.12 -5.08
CA ARG A 93 4.65 -10.97 -5.07
C ARG A 93 5.01 -9.56 -5.49
N PHE A 94 5.66 -8.83 -4.61
CA PHE A 94 6.13 -7.48 -4.88
C PHE A 94 7.52 -7.54 -5.51
N VAL A 95 7.63 -6.98 -6.71
CA VAL A 95 8.90 -6.81 -7.42
C VAL A 95 9.62 -5.56 -6.90
N VAL A 96 8.83 -4.50 -6.67
CA VAL A 96 9.28 -3.21 -6.11
C VAL A 96 8.41 -2.88 -4.91
N LEU A 97 9.04 -2.56 -3.78
CA LEU A 97 8.36 -2.06 -2.59
C LEU A 97 9.33 -1.15 -1.85
N ASP A 98 9.55 0.03 -2.44
CA ASP A 98 10.57 0.96 -1.98
C ASP A 98 9.93 2.21 -1.41
N VAL A 99 10.41 2.64 -0.25
CA VAL A 99 10.00 3.90 0.38
C VAL A 99 11.14 4.90 0.29
N THR A 100 10.99 5.88 -0.60
CA THR A 100 11.95 6.95 -0.79
C THR A 100 11.56 8.16 0.05
N VAL A 101 12.35 8.49 1.08
CA VAL A 101 12.10 9.69 1.88
C VAL A 101 12.53 10.93 1.10
N GLU A 102 11.72 11.98 1.13
CA GLU A 102 12.03 13.23 0.44
C GLU A 102 13.31 13.85 1.01
N GLY A 103 14.36 13.94 0.18
CA GLY A 103 15.68 14.41 0.59
C GLY A 103 16.46 13.43 1.48
N GLY A 104 16.04 12.16 1.54
CA GLY A 104 16.63 11.12 2.38
C GLY A 104 17.01 9.85 1.62
N PRO A 105 17.29 8.75 2.36
CA PRO A 105 17.56 7.45 1.77
C PRO A 105 16.28 6.75 1.30
N THR A 106 16.44 5.80 0.39
CA THR A 106 15.39 4.86 -0.03
C THR A 106 15.50 3.57 0.78
N PHE A 107 14.37 3.11 1.31
CA PHE A 107 14.24 1.89 2.09
C PHE A 107 13.52 0.80 1.29
N ASP A 108 14.21 -0.31 1.05
CA ASP A 108 13.61 -1.50 0.44
C ASP A 108 12.86 -2.31 1.51
N LEU A 109 11.55 -2.39 1.37
CA LEU A 109 10.65 -3.10 2.30
C LEU A 109 10.24 -4.49 1.79
N ARG A 110 10.83 -4.96 0.69
CA ARG A 110 10.55 -6.29 0.15
C ARG A 110 10.98 -7.36 1.14
N THR A 111 10.18 -8.42 1.18
CA THR A 111 10.51 -9.58 2.01
C THR A 111 11.78 -10.26 1.47
N PRO A 112 12.56 -10.99 2.31
CA PRO A 112 13.79 -11.63 1.86
C PRO A 112 13.60 -12.64 0.72
N GLU A 113 12.39 -13.18 0.58
CA GLU A 113 11.97 -14.09 -0.49
C GLU A 113 11.64 -13.37 -1.82
N GLU A 114 11.51 -12.04 -1.79
CA GLU A 114 11.26 -11.16 -2.94
C GLU A 114 12.54 -10.44 -3.41
N ARG A 115 13.66 -10.61 -2.70
CA ARG A 115 14.96 -9.95 -2.95
C ARG A 115 15.91 -10.75 -3.83
#